data_AF-A0A7K3G6K6-F1
#
_entry.id   AF-A0A7K3G6K6-F1
#
_cell.length_a   1.000
_cell.length_b   1.000
_cell.length_c   1.000
_cell.angle_alpha   90.00
_cell.angle_beta   90.00
_cell.angle_gamma   90.00
#
_symmetry.space_group_name_H-M   'P 1'
#
loop_
_entity.id
_entity.type
_entity.pdbx_description
1 polymer ?
#
loop_
_entity_poly.entity_id
_entity_poly.type
_entity_poly.pdbx_seq_one_letter_code
_entity_poly.pdbx_strand_id
1 'polypeptide(L)'
;VLTGLVLFLGSFRFPKTSASQSFMASRWKGEAGRTEVWYTTATDPATGTGLWLHHELVAPTDGTAPYAHGWAAVFPPDQPVQHARFQASKWTGSRQGFV
;
A
#
# COMPACT_ATOMS: atom_id res chain seq x y z
N VAL A 1 19.57 -13.97 22.16
CA VAL A 1 18.86 -13.24 21.08
C VAL A 1 17.41 -13.75 20.95
N LEU A 2 16.62 -13.65 22.02
CA LEU A 2 15.19 -14.07 22.04
C LEU A 2 14.25 -12.86 22.19
N THR A 3 14.79 -11.70 22.51
CA THR A 3 14.04 -10.51 22.94
C THR A 3 13.28 -9.81 21.81
N GLY A 4 13.69 -10.02 20.54
CA GLY A 4 13.08 -9.35 19.39
C GLY A 4 11.84 -10.05 18.83
N LEU A 5 11.80 -11.40 18.85
CA LEU A 5 10.74 -12.16 18.16
C LEU A 5 9.37 -11.96 18.81
N VAL A 6 9.30 -11.92 20.15
CA VAL A 6 8.04 -11.70 20.87
C VAL A 6 7.50 -10.29 20.61
N LEU A 7 8.37 -9.27 20.60
CA LEU A 7 7.99 -7.90 20.28
C LEU A 7 7.55 -7.76 18.81
N PHE A 8 8.23 -8.45 17.89
CA PHE A 8 7.88 -8.51 16.48
C PHE A 8 6.50 -9.15 16.28
N LEU A 9 6.25 -10.33 16.84
CA LEU A 9 4.95 -11.02 16.74
C LEU A 9 3.82 -10.22 17.41
N GLY A 10 4.09 -9.56 18.54
CA GLY A 10 3.12 -8.70 19.22
C GLY A 10 2.79 -7.40 18.48
N SER A 11 3.58 -7.03 17.47
CA SER A 11 3.34 -5.82 16.65
C SER A 11 2.27 -6.03 15.57
N PHE A 12 1.94 -7.27 15.22
CA PHE A 12 0.91 -7.56 14.21
C PHE A 12 -0.48 -7.13 14.70
N ARG A 13 -1.18 -6.35 13.88
CA ARG A 13 -2.57 -5.93 14.12
C ARG A 13 -3.44 -6.47 12.99
N PHE A 14 -4.31 -7.41 13.32
CA PHE A 14 -5.30 -7.93 12.38
C PHE A 14 -6.59 -7.12 12.45
N PRO A 15 -7.17 -6.72 11.31
CA PRO A 15 -8.41 -5.96 11.31
C PRO A 15 -9.58 -6.82 11.82
N LYS A 16 -10.49 -6.20 12.58
CA LYS A 16 -11.75 -6.83 13.01
C LYS A 16 -12.75 -6.79 11.85
N THR A 17 -13.46 -7.89 11.64
CA THR A 17 -14.18 -8.28 10.41
C THR A 17 -15.27 -7.33 9.88
N SER A 18 -15.63 -6.23 10.56
CA SER A 18 -16.93 -5.55 10.35
C SER A 18 -16.92 -4.18 9.67
N ALA A 19 -15.81 -3.69 9.08
CA ALA A 19 -15.80 -2.37 8.44
C ALA A 19 -15.08 -2.35 7.09
N SER A 20 -15.78 -2.71 6.01
CA SER A 20 -15.23 -2.75 4.64
C SER A 20 -14.63 -1.41 4.19
N GLN A 21 -15.24 -0.29 4.56
CA GLN A 21 -14.75 1.06 4.24
C GLN A 21 -13.44 1.42 4.96
N SER A 22 -13.07 0.71 6.03
CA SER A 22 -11.83 0.96 6.77
C SER A 22 -10.62 0.24 6.18
N PHE A 23 -10.79 -0.74 5.28
CA PHE A 23 -9.66 -1.51 4.79
C PHE A 23 -8.70 -0.67 3.96
N MET A 24 -9.18 0.36 3.26
CA MET A 24 -8.34 1.15 2.36
C MET A 24 -7.60 2.30 3.05
N ALA A 25 -8.01 2.71 4.26
CA ALA A 25 -7.38 3.86 4.91
C ALA A 25 -5.94 3.54 5.36
N SER A 26 -5.02 4.52 5.29
CA SER A 26 -3.68 4.36 5.88
C SER A 26 -3.77 3.93 7.36
N ARG A 27 -2.90 3.02 7.78
CA ARG A 27 -2.68 2.58 9.17
C ARG A 27 -1.55 3.36 9.84
N TRP A 28 -0.65 3.94 9.05
CA TRP A 28 0.41 4.83 9.52
C TRP A 28 -0.18 6.06 10.22
N LYS A 29 0.41 6.47 11.35
CA LYS A 29 -0.12 7.54 12.20
C LYS A 29 0.76 8.79 12.23
N GLY A 30 1.74 8.89 11.34
CA GLY A 30 2.64 10.05 11.24
C GLY A 30 4.05 9.82 11.79
N GLU A 31 4.36 8.62 12.30
CA GLU A 31 5.67 8.34 12.89
C GLU A 31 6.79 8.29 11.83
N ALA A 32 7.94 8.92 12.10
CA ALA A 32 9.12 8.84 11.26
C ALA A 32 9.73 7.42 11.25
N GLY A 33 10.48 7.10 10.20
CA GLY A 33 11.11 5.79 10.02
C GLY A 33 10.09 4.67 9.86
N ARG A 34 9.05 4.91 9.06
CA ARG A 34 8.01 3.92 8.75
C ARG A 34 7.84 3.81 7.25
N THR A 35 7.53 2.60 6.81
CA THR A 35 7.02 2.35 5.47
C THR A 35 5.71 1.61 5.61
N GLU A 36 4.68 2.10 4.93
CA GLU A 36 3.43 1.39 4.76
C GLU A 36 3.31 0.93 3.31
N VAL A 37 3.08 -0.36 3.12
CA VAL A 37 2.97 -0.98 1.79
C VAL A 37 1.55 -1.50 1.59
N TRP A 38 0.98 -1.12 0.46
CA TRP A 38 -0.31 -1.58 -0.03
C TRP A 38 -0.09 -2.34 -1.32
N TYR A 39 -0.61 -3.56 -1.40
CA TYR A 39 -0.65 -4.30 -2.64
C TYR A 39 -2.04 -4.90 -2.83
N THR A 40 -2.50 -4.92 -4.08
CA THR A 40 -3.73 -5.63 -4.43
C THR A 40 -3.65 -6.17 -5.84
N THR A 41 -4.35 -7.28 -6.04
CA THR A 41 -4.59 -7.85 -7.36
C THR A 41 -6.10 -7.99 -7.52
N ALA A 42 -6.63 -7.53 -8.64
CA ALA A 42 -8.04 -7.64 -8.98
C ALA A 42 -8.19 -8.07 -10.44
N THR A 43 -9.32 -8.69 -10.76
CA THR A 43 -9.72 -9.01 -12.13
C THR A 43 -11.09 -8.39 -12.37
N ASP A 44 -11.23 -7.63 -13.44
CA ASP A 44 -12.53 -7.17 -13.91
C ASP A 44 -13.30 -8.38 -14.49
N PRO A 45 -14.41 -8.82 -13.88
CA PRO A 45 -15.14 -10.00 -14.35
C PRO A 45 -15.82 -9.78 -15.72
N ALA A 46 -16.05 -8.53 -16.14
CA ALA A 46 -16.71 -8.25 -17.41
C ALA A 46 -15.74 -8.39 -18.60
N THR A 47 -14.48 -8.01 -18.41
CA THR A 47 -13.47 -7.99 -19.49
C THR A 47 -12.39 -9.06 -19.33
N GLY A 48 -12.26 -9.67 -18.15
CA GLY A 48 -11.15 -10.54 -17.80
C GLY A 48 -9.83 -9.80 -17.54
N THR A 49 -9.82 -8.46 -17.58
CA THR A 49 -8.60 -7.67 -17.41
C THR A 49 -8.09 -7.76 -15.98
N GLY A 50 -6.86 -8.19 -15.81
CA GLY A 50 -6.16 -8.18 -14.53
C GLY A 50 -5.57 -6.81 -14.20
N LEU A 51 -5.55 -6.48 -12.91
CA LEU A 51 -4.89 -5.30 -12.34
C LEU A 51 -4.00 -5.76 -11.19
N TRP A 52 -2.76 -5.29 -11.17
CA TRP A 52 -1.88 -5.34 -10.02
C TRP A 52 -1.48 -3.92 -9.62
N LEU A 53 -1.58 -3.63 -8.33
CA LEU A 53 -1.16 -2.36 -7.75
C LEU A 53 -0.22 -2.62 -6.58
N HIS A 54 0.84 -1.83 -6.52
CA HIS A 54 1.78 -1.76 -5.40
C HIS A 54 2.04 -0.30 -5.07
N HIS A 55 1.93 0.07 -3.80
CA HIS A 55 2.15 1.42 -3.32
C HIS A 55 2.84 1.42 -1.98
N GLU A 56 3.79 2.33 -1.87
CA GLU A 56 4.58 2.53 -0.69
C GLU A 56 4.42 3.97 -0.25
N LEU A 57 4.03 4.16 1.01
CA LEU A 57 4.16 5.40 1.72
C LEU A 57 5.41 5.32 2.59
N VAL A 58 6.37 6.18 2.34
CA VAL A 58 7.64 6.25 3.06
C VAL A 58 7.64 7.49 3.95
N ALA A 59 7.91 7.29 5.23
CA ALA A 59 8.17 8.33 6.23
C ALA A 59 9.65 8.29 6.62
N PRO A 60 10.50 9.15 6.04
CA PRO A 60 11.93 9.15 6.29
C PRO A 60 12.30 9.44 7.76
N THR A 61 13.52 9.09 8.15
CA THR A 61 14.06 9.36 9.50
C THR A 61 14.75 10.72 9.63
N ASP A 62 15.05 11.37 8.50
CA ASP A 62 15.81 12.63 8.42
C ASP A 62 14.93 13.89 8.53
N GLY A 63 13.62 13.72 8.78
CA GLY A 63 12.65 14.80 8.90
C GLY A 63 12.13 15.34 7.56
N THR A 64 12.54 14.75 6.42
CA THR A 64 11.93 15.08 5.13
C THR A 64 10.47 14.64 5.07
N ALA A 65 9.70 15.31 4.20
CA ALA A 65 8.27 15.06 4.10
C ALA A 65 7.97 13.63 3.62
N PRO A 66 6.95 12.96 4.18
CA PRO A 66 6.50 11.66 3.70
C PRO A 66 6.09 11.72 2.24
N TYR A 67 6.39 10.67 1.49
CA TYR A 67 6.08 10.57 0.07
C TYR A 67 5.55 9.19 -0.29
N ALA A 68 4.73 9.16 -1.33
CA ALA A 68 4.18 7.94 -1.89
C ALA A 68 4.76 7.65 -3.27
N HIS A 69 5.04 6.39 -3.57
CA HIS A 69 5.41 5.91 -4.91
C HIS A 69 4.94 4.48 -5.10
N GLY A 70 5.08 3.95 -6.30
CA GLY A 70 4.73 2.57 -6.54
C GLY A 70 4.62 2.19 -8.00
N TRP A 71 3.93 1.08 -8.26
CA TRP A 71 3.78 0.49 -9.57
C TRP A 71 2.35 0.05 -9.81
N ALA A 72 1.96 0.10 -11.08
CA ALA A 72 0.73 -0.50 -11.57
C ALA A 72 1.05 -1.39 -12.77
N ALA A 73 0.33 -2.49 -12.90
CA ALA A 73 0.34 -3.32 -14.10
C ALA A 73 -1.09 -3.72 -14.47
N VAL A 74 -1.42 -3.61 -15.75
CA VAL A 74 -2.69 -4.04 -16.35
C VAL A 74 -2.39 -5.23 -17.25
N PHE A 75 -3.21 -6.27 -17.15
CA PHE A 75 -3.09 -7.55 -17.84
C PHE A 75 -4.36 -7.76 -18.68
N PRO A 76 -4.44 -7.19 -19.89
CA PRO A 76 -5.51 -7.52 -20.81
C PRO A 76 -5.36 -8.97 -21.29
N PRO A 77 -6.45 -9.70 -21.57
CA PRO A 77 -6.40 -11.12 -21.92
C PRO A 77 -5.57 -11.42 -23.17
N ASP A 78 -5.64 -10.55 -24.19
CA ASP A 78 -5.06 -10.78 -25.52
C ASP A 78 -4.07 -9.69 -25.96
N GLN A 79 -3.53 -8.92 -25.02
CA GLN A 79 -2.57 -7.84 -25.30
C GLN A 79 -1.37 -7.94 -24.37
N PRO A 80 -0.21 -7.35 -24.74
CA PRO A 80 0.92 -7.24 -23.84
C PRO A 80 0.55 -6.53 -22.53
N VAL A 81 1.20 -6.97 -21.44
CA VAL A 81 1.09 -6.32 -20.13
C VAL A 81 1.56 -4.88 -20.23
N GLN A 82 0.76 -3.95 -19.74
CA GLN A 82 1.16 -2.55 -19.59
C GLN A 82 1.51 -2.30 -18.14
N HIS A 83 2.68 -1.73 -17.87
CA HIS A 83 3.11 -1.44 -16.52
C HIS A 83 3.84 -0.11 -16.43
N ALA A 84 3.71 0.56 -15.30
CA ALA A 84 4.36 1.83 -15.05
C ALA A 84 4.73 1.96 -13.58
N ARG A 85 5.80 2.72 -13.34
CA ARG A 85 6.11 3.26 -12.02
C ARG A 85 5.48 4.65 -11.91
N PHE A 86 4.68 4.90 -10.89
CA PHE A 86 4.33 6.27 -10.52
C PHE A 86 5.39 6.83 -9.58
N GLN A 87 5.80 8.07 -9.86
CA GLN A 87 6.90 8.74 -9.20
C GLN A 87 6.53 9.17 -7.78
N ALA A 88 7.55 9.58 -7.02
CA ALA A 88 7.37 10.14 -5.70
C ALA A 88 6.41 11.33 -5.74
N SER A 89 5.30 11.20 -5.02
CA SER A 89 4.30 12.25 -4.84
C SER A 89 4.23 12.59 -3.35
N LYS A 90 4.02 13.87 -3.05
CA LYS A 90 3.86 14.32 -1.66
C LYS A 90 2.62 13.66 -1.07
N TRP A 91 2.77 13.06 0.11
CA TRP A 91 1.62 12.51 0.83
C TRP A 91 0.74 13.63 1.38
N THR A 92 -0.55 13.61 1.05
CA THR A 92 -1.52 14.66 1.44
C THR A 92 -2.36 14.29 2.67
N GLY A 93 -2.15 13.10 3.25
CA GLY A 93 -2.87 12.67 4.46
C GLY A 93 -4.27 12.13 4.21
N SER A 94 -4.56 11.63 3.00
CA SER A 94 -5.88 11.07 2.70
C SER A 94 -6.20 9.89 3.61
N ARG A 95 -7.34 9.97 4.32
CA ARG A 95 -7.88 8.83 5.08
C ARG A 95 -8.57 7.81 4.19
N GLN A 96 -8.80 8.13 2.93
CA GLN A 96 -9.19 7.15 1.92
C GLN A 96 -7.87 6.72 1.27
N GLY A 97 -7.56 5.42 1.24
CA GLY A 97 -6.41 4.94 0.47
C GLY A 97 -6.52 5.37 -0.98
N PHE A 98 -5.40 5.33 -1.71
CA PHE A 98 -5.27 5.67 -3.13
C PHE A 98 -6.38 6.58 -3.67
N VAL A 99 -6.21 7.89 -3.49
CA VAL A 99 -6.88 8.94 -4.27
C VAL A 99 -5.88 9.57 -5.21
#